data_AF-A0AAV1WTW9-F1
#
_entry.id   AF-A0AAV1WTW9-F1
#
_cell.length_a   1.000
_cell.length_b   1.000
_cell.length_c   1.000
_cell.angle_alpha   90.00
_cell.angle_beta   90.00
_cell.angle_gamma   90.00
#
_symmetry.space_group_name_H-M   'P 1'
#
loop_
_entity.id
_entity.type
_entity.pdbx_description
1 polymer ?
#
loop_
_entity_poly.entity_id
_entity_poly.type
_entity_poly.pdbx_seq_one_letter_code
_entity_poly.pdbx_strand_id
1 'polypeptide(L)'
;MFQVPKRASYIRVILLELSRIASHLLWMGPFMADIGAQTPFFYIFRERELIYDLFEAATGMRMMHNFFCIGGVAADLPHGWIDKCLDFCDYFLTRVVEYQQLITRNPIFLERVEGVGIVCVV
;
A
#
# COMPACT_ATOMS: atom_id res chain seq x y z
N MET A 1 14.72 -18.28 -22.70
CA MET A 1 14.11 -17.63 -21.51
C MET A 1 12.73 -17.17 -21.91
N PHE A 2 11.67 -17.73 -21.33
CA PHE A 2 10.29 -17.41 -21.74
C PHE A 2 10.04 -15.90 -21.58
N GLN A 3 9.67 -15.22 -22.66
CA GLN A 3 9.38 -13.79 -22.64
C GLN A 3 7.94 -13.60 -22.13
N VAL A 4 7.79 -12.95 -20.98
CA VAL A 4 6.49 -12.68 -20.39
C VAL A 4 5.71 -11.71 -21.30
N PRO A 5 4.41 -11.94 -21.57
CA PRO A 5 3.59 -11.01 -22.32
C PRO A 5 3.62 -9.60 -21.71
N LYS A 6 3.68 -8.55 -22.54
CA LYS A 6 3.76 -7.15 -22.07
C LYS A 6 2.62 -6.80 -21.11
N ARG A 7 1.38 -7.22 -21.41
CA ARG A 7 0.20 -7.00 -20.56
C ARG A 7 0.39 -7.60 -19.16
N ALA A 8 0.85 -8.85 -19.09
CA ALA A 8 1.12 -9.51 -17.81
C ALA A 8 2.21 -8.76 -17.00
N SER A 9 3.24 -8.23 -17.66
CA SER A 9 4.25 -7.40 -16.97
C SER A 9 3.66 -6.14 -16.34
N TYR A 10 2.76 -5.43 -17.03
CA TYR A 10 2.11 -4.24 -16.48
C TYR A 10 1.22 -4.56 -15.29
N ILE A 11 0.41 -5.63 -15.38
CA ILE A 11 -0.45 -6.08 -14.28
C ILE A 11 0.40 -6.40 -13.04
N ARG A 12 1.56 -7.06 -13.25
CA ARG A 12 2.48 -7.36 -12.15
C ARG A 12 3.01 -6.10 -11.47
N VAL A 13 3.44 -5.10 -12.25
CA VAL A 13 3.93 -3.84 -11.70
C VAL A 13 2.83 -3.15 -10.90
N ILE A 14 1.61 -3.06 -11.43
CA ILE A 14 0.49 -2.42 -10.74
C ILE A 14 0.19 -3.11 -9.40
N LEU A 15 0.07 -4.44 -9.39
CA LEU A 15 -0.21 -5.19 -8.16
C LEU A 15 0.95 -5.10 -7.15
N LEU A 16 2.20 -5.07 -7.61
CA LEU A 16 3.37 -4.89 -6.75
C LEU A 16 3.40 -3.50 -6.12
N GLU A 17 3.05 -2.45 -6.86
CA GLU A 17 2.99 -1.09 -6.31
C GLU A 17 1.81 -0.92 -5.35
N LEU A 18 0.65 -1.53 -5.61
CA LEU A 18 -0.44 -1.60 -4.61
C LEU A 18 0.00 -2.33 -3.34
N SER A 19 0.75 -3.43 -3.48
CA SER A 19 1.31 -4.16 -2.34
C SER A 19 2.35 -3.32 -1.58
N ARG A 20 3.17 -2.54 -2.29
CA ARG A 20 4.10 -1.58 -1.70
C ARG A 20 3.35 -0.55 -0.85
N ILE A 21 2.29 0.05 -1.37
CA ILE A 21 1.47 1.03 -0.64
C ILE A 21 0.89 0.39 0.62
N ALA A 22 0.27 -0.80 0.49
CA ALA A 22 -0.30 -1.53 1.63
C ALA A 22 0.75 -1.88 2.70
N SER A 23 2.00 -2.15 2.30
CA SER A 23 3.11 -2.40 3.21
C SER A 23 3.58 -1.14 3.94
N HIS A 24 3.67 0.01 3.26
CA HIS A 24 4.06 1.28 3.89
C HIS A 24 2.98 1.78 4.86
N LEU A 25 1.71 1.59 4.50
CA LEU A 25 0.57 1.82 5.39
C LEU A 25 0.67 0.97 6.66
N LEU A 26 0.94 -0.33 6.51
CA LEU A 26 1.13 -1.22 7.67
C LEU A 26 2.36 -0.89 8.49
N TRP A 27 3.41 -0.29 7.92
CA TRP A 27 4.53 0.22 8.70
C TRP A 27 4.14 1.47 9.50
N MET A 28 3.47 2.42 8.85
CA MET A 28 3.10 3.70 9.46
C MET A 28 2.05 3.54 10.58
N GLY A 29 1.05 2.68 10.41
CA GLY A 29 -0.06 2.56 11.36
C GLY A 29 0.36 2.15 12.77
N PRO A 30 0.91 0.94 12.97
CA PRO A 30 1.43 0.48 14.25
C PRO A 30 2.50 1.41 14.81
N PHE A 31 3.39 1.96 13.97
CA PHE A 31 4.40 2.91 14.42
C PHE A 31 3.79 4.16 15.06
N MET A 32 2.72 4.71 14.47
CA MET A 32 1.97 5.82 15.08
C MET A 32 1.26 5.39 16.37
N ALA A 33 0.70 4.17 16.40
CA ALA A 33 0.05 3.63 17.59
C ALA A 33 1.02 3.46 18.76
N ASP A 34 2.24 3.00 18.49
CA ASP A 34 3.32 2.83 19.48
C ASP A 34 3.81 4.17 20.05
N ILE A 35 3.78 5.23 19.24
CA ILE A 35 4.08 6.62 19.68
C ILE A 35 2.92 7.21 20.51
N GLY A 36 1.74 6.57 20.51
CA GLY A 36 0.56 6.97 21.27
C GLY A 36 -0.55 7.61 20.44
N ALA A 37 -0.39 7.71 19.12
CA ALA A 37 -1.42 8.18 18.21
C ALA A 37 -2.24 7.00 17.67
N GLN A 38 -3.36 6.69 18.31
CA GLN A 38 -4.24 5.57 17.92
C GLN A 38 -5.22 5.92 16.79
N THR A 39 -5.56 7.19 16.58
CA THR A 39 -6.53 7.58 15.54
C THR A 39 -6.02 7.35 14.11
N PRO A 40 -4.76 7.63 13.73
CA PRO A 40 -4.27 7.37 12.38
C PRO A 40 -4.22 5.88 12.05
N PHE A 41 -4.03 5.02 13.06
CA PHE A 41 -4.05 3.57 12.90
C PHE A 41 -5.36 3.11 12.25
N PHE A 42 -6.52 3.54 12.76
CA PHE A 42 -7.81 3.15 12.19
C PHE A 42 -8.05 3.70 10.78
N TYR A 43 -7.55 4.89 10.47
CA TYR A 43 -7.66 5.44 9.12
C TYR A 43 -6.85 4.59 8.14
N ILE A 44 -5.58 4.31 8.46
CA ILE A 44 -4.68 3.50 7.64
C ILE A 44 -5.27 2.12 7.33
N PHE A 45 -5.91 1.46 8.30
CA PHE A 45 -6.58 0.18 8.06
C PHE A 45 -7.79 0.30 7.13
N ARG A 46 -8.50 1.44 7.13
CA ARG A 46 -9.59 1.72 6.18
C ARG A 46 -9.07 1.80 4.75
N GLU A 47 -7.98 2.53 4.48
CA GLU A 47 -7.44 2.55 3.11
C GLU A 47 -6.85 1.22 2.70
N ARG A 48 -6.25 0.49 3.63
CA ARG A 48 -5.73 -0.85 3.38
C ARG A 48 -6.83 -1.83 3.00
N GLU A 49 -8.02 -1.67 3.56
CA GLU A 49 -9.19 -2.48 3.21
C GLU A 49 -9.63 -2.24 1.75
N LEU A 50 -9.57 -1.00 1.26
CA LEU A 50 -9.85 -0.70 -0.15
C LEU A 50 -8.87 -1.38 -1.11
N ILE A 51 -7.59 -1.47 -0.72
CA ILE A 51 -6.58 -2.20 -1.49
C ILE A 51 -6.90 -3.70 -1.49
N TYR A 52 -7.35 -4.24 -0.35
CA TYR A 52 -7.75 -5.64 -0.25
C TYR A 52 -8.98 -5.99 -1.08
N ASP A 53 -9.94 -5.08 -1.20
CA ASP A 53 -11.08 -5.25 -2.10
C ASP A 53 -10.63 -5.28 -3.58
N LEU A 54 -9.62 -4.49 -3.96
CA LEU A 54 -9.00 -4.56 -5.29
C LEU A 54 -8.30 -5.90 -5.52
N PHE A 55 -7.59 -6.42 -4.53
CA PHE A 55 -6.94 -7.73 -4.66
C PHE A 55 -7.95 -8.87 -4.69
N GLU A 56 -9.00 -8.83 -3.88
CA GLU A 56 -10.07 -9.83 -3.91
C GLU A 56 -10.77 -9.82 -5.28
N ALA A 57 -11.06 -8.64 -5.83
CA ALA A 57 -11.63 -8.54 -7.17
C ALA A 57 -10.70 -9.14 -8.25
N ALA A 58 -9.38 -8.98 -8.12
CA ALA A 58 -8.42 -9.49 -9.10
C ALA A 58 -8.14 -11.00 -8.96
N THR A 59 -8.06 -11.52 -7.73
CA THR A 59 -7.50 -12.85 -7.46
C THR A 59 -8.43 -13.77 -6.66
N GLY A 60 -9.57 -13.27 -6.19
CA GLY A 60 -10.51 -13.98 -5.31
C GLY A 60 -10.00 -14.20 -3.88
N MET A 61 -8.85 -13.65 -3.52
CA MET A 61 -8.22 -13.81 -2.21
C MET A 61 -7.71 -12.45 -1.72
N ARG A 62 -7.71 -12.21 -0.40
CA ARG A 62 -7.35 -10.90 0.20
C ARG A 62 -5.88 -10.75 0.59
N MET A 63 -5.15 -11.85 0.86
CA MET A 63 -3.75 -11.80 1.28
C MET A 63 -2.84 -12.75 0.51
N MET A 64 -3.19 -14.03 0.44
CA MET A 64 -2.38 -15.04 -0.25
C MET A 64 -2.88 -15.24 -1.68
N HIS A 65 -2.52 -14.31 -2.56
CA HIS A 65 -3.11 -14.22 -3.89
C HIS A 65 -2.66 -15.30 -4.87
N ASN A 66 -1.48 -15.92 -4.69
CA ASN A 66 -0.86 -16.86 -5.63
C ASN A 66 -0.99 -16.46 -7.12
N PHE A 67 -1.01 -15.14 -7.38
CA PHE A 67 -1.39 -14.59 -8.67
C PHE A 67 -0.21 -14.53 -9.66
N PHE A 68 1.00 -14.49 -9.13
CA PHE A 68 2.23 -14.55 -9.91
C PHE A 68 2.60 -16.00 -10.19
N CYS A 69 2.47 -16.40 -11.44
CA CYS A 69 2.87 -17.74 -11.91
C CYS A 69 4.09 -17.63 -12.84
N ILE A 70 4.84 -18.72 -12.96
CA ILE A 70 5.95 -18.81 -13.91
C ILE A 70 5.40 -18.61 -15.33
N GLY A 71 5.89 -17.59 -16.04
CA GLY A 71 5.43 -17.24 -17.38
C GLY A 71 4.44 -16.07 -17.46
N GLY A 72 3.91 -15.56 -16.34
CA GLY A 72 3.01 -14.39 -16.37
C GLY A 72 2.16 -14.21 -15.11
N VAL A 73 0.85 -14.17 -15.31
CA VAL A 73 -0.19 -14.01 -14.27
C VAL A 73 -1.18 -15.16 -14.38
N ALA A 74 -1.78 -15.55 -13.25
CA ALA A 74 -2.73 -16.67 -13.20
C ALA A 74 -4.03 -16.41 -13.99
N ALA A 75 -4.52 -15.17 -13.94
CA ALA A 75 -5.71 -14.71 -14.65
C ALA A 75 -5.53 -13.25 -15.10
N ASP A 76 -6.34 -12.80 -16.07
CA ASP A 76 -6.43 -11.38 -16.42
C ASP A 76 -7.36 -10.63 -15.46
N LEU A 77 -7.26 -9.30 -15.43
CA LEU A 77 -8.09 -8.46 -14.57
C LEU A 77 -9.55 -8.45 -15.02
N PRO A 78 -10.53 -8.43 -14.10
CA PRO A 78 -11.94 -8.35 -14.48
C PRO A 78 -12.28 -6.98 -15.09
N HIS A 79 -13.37 -6.94 -15.85
CA HIS A 79 -13.85 -5.70 -16.47
C HIS A 79 -14.15 -4.63 -15.42
N GLY A 80 -13.70 -3.39 -15.65
CA GLY A 80 -13.88 -2.26 -14.72
C GLY A 80 -12.95 -2.24 -13.51
N TRP A 81 -11.99 -3.18 -13.41
CA TRP A 81 -11.00 -3.17 -12.32
C TRP A 81 -10.06 -1.96 -12.40
N ILE A 82 -9.65 -1.59 -13.61
CA ILE A 82 -8.73 -0.47 -13.84
C ILE A 82 -9.35 0.84 -13.38
N ASP A 83 -10.64 1.07 -13.69
CA ASP A 83 -11.37 2.27 -13.28
C ASP A 83 -11.44 2.37 -11.76
N LYS A 84 -11.78 1.26 -11.08
CA LYS A 84 -11.76 1.19 -9.59
C LYS A 84 -10.37 1.46 -9.00
N CYS A 85 -9.32 0.99 -9.66
CA CYS A 85 -7.95 1.24 -9.23
C CYS A 85 -7.58 2.73 -9.38
N LEU A 86 -8.05 3.39 -10.44
CA LEU A 86 -7.86 4.83 -10.62
C LEU A 86 -8.65 5.63 -9.57
N ASP A 87 -9.91 5.27 -9.32
CA ASP A 87 -10.72 5.89 -8.26
C ASP A 87 -10.04 5.79 -6.88
N PHE A 88 -9.44 4.62 -6.58
CA PHE A 88 -8.65 4.43 -5.37
C PHE A 88 -7.42 5.35 -5.33
N CYS A 89 -6.69 5.50 -6.44
CA CYS A 89 -5.53 6.38 -6.52
C CYS A 89 -5.92 7.85 -6.22
N ASP A 90 -7.01 8.34 -6.80
CA ASP A 90 -7.49 9.71 -6.59
C ASP A 90 -7.93 9.93 -5.13
N TYR A 91 -8.63 8.95 -4.56
CA TYR A 91 -9.01 8.96 -3.15
C TYR A 91 -7.78 8.93 -2.22
N PHE A 92 -6.83 8.04 -2.47
CA PHE A 92 -5.65 7.82 -1.62
C PHE A 92 -4.73 9.04 -1.60
N LEU A 93 -4.56 9.72 -2.73
CA LEU A 93 -3.76 10.95 -2.83
C LEU A 93 -4.21 12.01 -1.82
N THR A 94 -5.52 12.19 -1.66
CA THR A 94 -6.08 13.15 -0.70
C THR A 94 -5.78 12.74 0.75
N ARG A 95 -5.81 11.43 1.05
CA ARG A 95 -5.49 10.89 2.38
C ARG A 95 -4.03 11.02 2.75
N VAL A 96 -3.12 10.85 1.79
CA VAL A 96 -1.68 11.06 2.02
C VAL A 96 -1.39 12.48 2.50
N VAL A 97 -2.05 13.48 1.90
CA VAL A 97 -1.92 14.89 2.33
C VAL A 97 -2.42 15.08 3.76
N GLU A 98 -3.56 14.48 4.10
CA GLU A 98 -4.11 14.50 5.47
C GLU A 98 -3.13 13.89 6.48
N TYR A 99 -2.54 12.74 6.17
CA TYR A 99 -1.54 12.10 7.03
C TYR A 99 -0.28 12.96 7.20
N GLN A 100 0.19 13.58 6.13
CA GLN A 100 1.35 14.48 6.20
C GLN A 100 1.06 15.67 7.12
N GLN A 101 -0.15 16.24 7.05
CA GLN A 101 -0.54 17.35 7.91
C GLN A 101 -0.62 16.93 9.39
N LEU A 102 -1.12 15.73 9.67
CA LEU A 102 -1.24 15.19 11.03
C LEU A 102 0.10 14.80 11.66
N ILE A 103 1.04 14.27 10.87
CA ILE A 103 2.27 13.68 11.40
C ILE A 103 3.45 14.64 11.29
N THR A 104 3.68 15.25 10.12
CA THR A 104 4.95 15.94 9.82
C THR A 104 5.21 17.16 10.71
N ARG A 105 4.16 17.85 11.16
CA ARG A 105 4.29 19.05 12.01
C ARG A 105 3.95 18.81 13.48
N ASN A 106 3.75 17.55 13.89
CA ASN A 106 3.41 17.26 15.27
C ASN A 106 4.69 17.31 16.13
N PRO A 107 4.78 18.21 17.14
CA PRO A 107 5.96 18.31 18.00
C PRO A 107 6.21 17.02 18.80
N ILE A 108 5.15 16.31 19.19
CA ILE A 108 5.27 15.03 19.91
C ILE A 108 5.94 13.98 19.02
N PHE A 109 5.64 13.99 17.73
CA PHE A 109 6.25 13.06 16.79
C PHE A 109 7.73 13.37 16.57
N LEU A 110 8.07 14.65 16.37
CA LEU A 110 9.46 15.08 16.16
C LEU A 110 10.33 14.77 17.37
N GLU A 111 9.87 15.09 18.59
CA GLU A 111 10.61 14.82 19.83
C GLU A 111 10.91 13.32 20.03
N ARG A 112 10.06 12.43 19.50
CA ARG A 112 10.20 10.97 19.66
C ARG A 112 11.09 10.31 18.62
N VAL A 113 11.25 10.93 17.46
CA VAL A 113 11.96 10.35 16.31
C VAL A 113 13.31 11.03 16.08
N GLU A 114 13.43 12.31 16.43
CA GLU A 114 14.67 13.07 16.25
C GLU A 114 15.78 12.53 17.17
N GLY A 115 16.95 12.23 16.58
CA GLY A 115 18.11 11.69 17.30
C GLY A 115 18.09 10.19 17.57
N VAL A 116 17.07 9.45 17.11
CA VAL A 116 16.95 7.99 17.27
C VAL A 116 17.39 7.25 16.01
N GLY A 117 18.04 6.09 16.16
CA GLY A 117 18.36 5.20 15.03
C GLY A 117 19.49 5.70 14.13
N ILE A 118 20.49 6.37 14.70
CA ILE A 118 21.68 6.82 13.96
C ILE A 118 22.41 5.59 13.41
N VAL A 119 22.31 5.37 12.10
CA VAL A 119 23.06 4.35 11.39
C VAL A 119 24.33 5.00 10.85
N CYS A 120 25.47 4.74 11.50
CA CYS A 120 26.77 5.13 10.97
C CYS A 120 27.10 4.27 9.76
N VAL A 121 27.32 4.90 8.61
CA VAL A 121 27.91 4.22 7.45
C VAL A 121 29.39 4.06 7.77
N VAL A 122 29.80 2.81 8.03
CA VAL A 122 31.21 2.40 8.04
C VAL A 122 31.63 2.10 6.61
#